data_AF-A0AAV5VHY3-F1
#
_entry.id   AF-A0AAV5VHY3-F1
#
_cell.length_a   1.000
_cell.length_b   1.000
_cell.length_c   1.000
_cell.angle_alpha   90.00
_cell.angle_beta   90.00
_cell.angle_gamma   90.00
#
_symmetry.space_group_name_H-M   'P 1'
#
loop_
_entity.id
_entity.type
_entity.pdbx_description
1 polymer ?
#
loop_
_entity_poly.entity_id
_entity_poly.type
_entity_poly.pdbx_seq_one_letter_code
_entity_poly.pdbx_strand_id
1 'polypeptide(L)'
;WDKFLKFLSNERYSKNGELFNFKYHDVLQVLIRIKSVLMQDKTLVTCPSPCVIVGDIHGQFTFSGSSIFFNDGNRPGYLTQRYVFLGDYVDRGRQSLEVIVFVFVLKIKFPKSIFLLRGNH
;
A
#
# COMPACT_ATOMS: atom_id res chain seq x y z
N TRP A 1 11.51 1.13 -6.79
CA TRP A 1 10.70 1.25 -5.55
C TRP A 1 10.51 2.70 -5.14
N ASP A 2 11.59 3.45 -4.91
CA ASP A 2 11.51 4.84 -4.43
C ASP A 2 10.80 5.79 -5.40
N LYS A 3 10.91 5.55 -6.71
CA LYS A 3 10.11 6.23 -7.74
C LYS A 3 8.61 6.13 -7.42
N PHE A 4 8.11 4.91 -7.20
CA PHE A 4 6.69 4.69 -6.91
C PHE A 4 6.26 5.34 -5.60
N LEU A 5 7.06 5.20 -4.54
CA LEU A 5 6.75 5.88 -3.27
C LEU A 5 6.70 7.39 -3.45
N LYS A 6 7.71 8.00 -4.10
CA LYS A 6 7.77 9.45 -4.32
C LYS A 6 6.57 9.98 -5.12
N PHE A 7 6.12 9.23 -6.13
CA PHE A 7 4.98 9.62 -6.95
C PHE A 7 3.64 9.37 -6.27
N LEU A 8 3.44 8.17 -5.72
CA LEU A 8 2.17 7.77 -5.11
C LEU A 8 1.94 8.41 -3.74
N SER A 9 3.00 8.81 -3.02
CA SER A 9 2.89 9.60 -1.79
C SER A 9 2.71 11.10 -2.04
N ASN A 10 2.56 11.55 -3.28
CA ASN A 10 2.32 12.95 -3.58
C ASN A 10 0.83 13.27 -3.37
N GLU A 11 0.54 14.16 -2.41
CA GLU A 11 -0.83 14.58 -2.11
C GLU A 11 -1.59 15.12 -3.33
N ARG A 12 -0.91 15.80 -4.25
CA ARG A 12 -1.56 16.34 -5.46
C ARG A 12 -2.07 15.23 -6.37
N TYR A 13 -1.31 14.14 -6.46
CA TYR A 13 -1.69 12.98 -7.25
C TYR A 13 -2.87 12.23 -6.60
N SER A 14 -2.85 12.09 -5.28
CA SER A 14 -3.96 11.49 -4.53
C SER A 14 -5.25 12.32 -4.62
N LYS A 15 -5.19 13.66 -4.56
CA LYS A 15 -6.39 14.52 -4.57
C LYS A 15 -7.08 14.64 -5.93
N ASN A 16 -6.33 14.53 -7.03
CA ASN A 16 -6.86 14.77 -8.37
C ASN A 16 -7.48 13.52 -9.03
N GLY A 17 -7.30 12.33 -8.45
CA GLY A 17 -7.84 11.09 -9.03
C GLY A 17 -7.25 10.71 -10.38
N GLU A 18 -6.08 11.25 -10.72
CA GLU A 18 -5.37 10.93 -11.96
C GLU A 18 -4.89 9.48 -11.95
N LEU A 19 -4.87 8.83 -13.12
CA LEU A 19 -4.33 7.47 -13.27
C LEU A 19 -2.83 7.53 -13.53
N PHE A 20 -2.07 6.63 -12.90
CA PHE A 20 -0.63 6.58 -13.08
C PHE A 20 -0.32 5.72 -14.30
N ASN A 21 0.52 6.24 -15.21
CA ASN A 21 0.95 5.48 -16.38
C ASN A 21 2.04 4.47 -15.99
N PHE A 22 1.60 3.33 -15.48
CA PHE A 22 2.48 2.22 -15.15
C PHE A 22 3.11 1.61 -16.40
N LYS A 23 4.44 1.46 -16.41
CA LYS A 23 5.12 0.67 -17.43
C LYS A 23 5.02 -0.81 -17.05
N TYR A 24 4.69 -1.64 -18.03
CA TYR A 24 4.55 -3.10 -17.86
C TYR A 24 5.72 -3.71 -17.10
N HIS A 25 6.95 -3.39 -17.51
CA HIS A 25 8.17 -3.89 -16.88
C HIS A 25 8.29 -3.48 -15.41
N ASP A 26 7.92 -2.25 -15.06
CA ASP A 26 7.99 -1.78 -13.68
C ASP A 26 6.99 -2.55 -12.78
N VAL A 27 5.77 -2.80 -13.27
CA VAL A 27 4.76 -3.58 -12.54
C VAL A 27 5.20 -5.04 -12.39
N LEU A 28 5.73 -5.63 -13.46
CA LEU A 28 6.21 -7.01 -13.44
C LEU A 28 7.32 -7.19 -12.38
N GLN A 29 8.24 -6.24 -12.26
CA GLN A 29 9.25 -6.26 -11.21
C GLN A 29 8.62 -6.21 -9.82
N VAL A 30 7.59 -5.37 -9.60
CA VAL A 30 6.83 -5.32 -8.34
C VAL A 30 6.27 -6.69 -8.00
N LEU A 31 5.61 -7.35 -8.96
CA LEU A 31 4.98 -8.66 -8.77
C LEU A 31 5.99 -9.77 -8.45
N ILE A 32 7.12 -9.81 -9.17
CA ILE A 32 8.19 -10.78 -8.91
C ILE A 32 8.74 -10.59 -7.49
N ARG A 33 8.99 -9.34 -7.09
CA ARG A 33 9.58 -9.05 -5.79
C ARG A 33 8.62 -9.29 -4.65
N ILE A 34 7.36 -8.82 -4.75
CA ILE A 34 6.38 -9.01 -3.68
C ILE A 34 6.09 -10.49 -3.45
N LYS A 35 6.03 -11.32 -4.50
CA LYS A 35 5.87 -12.76 -4.38
C LYS A 35 6.94 -13.37 -3.47
N SER A 36 8.20 -13.02 -3.68
CA SER A 36 9.30 -13.51 -2.84
C SER A 36 9.19 -13.07 -1.37
N VAL A 37 8.66 -11.86 -1.12
CA VAL A 37 8.50 -11.33 0.24
C VAL A 37 7.32 -11.99 0.94
N LEU A 38 6.16 -12.11 0.28
CA LEU A 38 4.97 -12.73 0.86
C LEU A 38 5.17 -14.22 1.14
N MET A 39 5.94 -14.94 0.31
CA MET A 39 6.27 -16.35 0.56
C MET A 39 7.13 -16.55 1.83
N GLN A 40 7.78 -15.51 2.33
CA GLN A 40 8.55 -15.57 3.58
C GLN A 40 7.68 -15.27 4.80
N ASP A 41 6.51 -14.64 4.61
CA ASP A 41 5.58 -14.37 5.70
C ASP A 41 4.84 -15.65 6.10
N LYS A 42 4.54 -15.76 7.41
CA LYS A 42 3.65 -16.79 7.91
C LYS A 42 2.21 -16.47 7.50
N THR A 43 1.42 -17.50 7.20
CA THR A 43 -0.02 -17.35 6.92
C THR A 43 -0.76 -16.68 8.07
N LEU A 44 -0.41 -17.04 9.32
CA LEU A 44 -0.87 -16.34 10.52
C LEU A 44 0.18 -15.30 10.93
N VAL A 45 -0.18 -14.02 10.77
CA VAL A 45 0.70 -12.90 11.06
C VAL A 45 0.55 -12.45 12.51
N THR A 46 1.67 -12.13 13.16
CA THR A 46 1.68 -11.50 14.49
C THR A 46 2.24 -10.08 14.38
N CYS A 47 1.46 -9.08 14.81
CA CYS A 47 1.86 -7.68 14.80
C CYS A 47 1.86 -7.13 16.24
N PRO A 48 3.01 -6.67 16.76
CA PRO A 48 3.07 -6.04 18.08
C PRO A 48 2.42 -4.65 18.08
N SER A 49 1.70 -4.34 19.16
CA SER A 49 1.19 -2.99 19.43
C SER A 49 2.33 -1.96 19.61
N PRO A 50 2.14 -0.68 19.28
CA PRO A 50 0.97 -0.10 18.60
C PRO A 50 0.97 -0.39 17.08
N CYS A 51 -0.21 -0.56 16.51
CA CYS A 51 -0.40 -0.71 15.07
C CYS A 51 -1.70 -0.05 14.60
N VAL A 52 -1.73 0.33 13.34
CA VAL A 52 -2.91 0.87 12.65
C VAL A 52 -3.52 -0.23 11.82
N ILE A 53 -4.83 -0.43 11.96
CA ILE A 53 -5.59 -1.41 11.19
C ILE A 53 -6.30 -0.67 10.05
N VAL A 54 -6.12 -1.15 8.83
CA VAL A 54 -6.73 -0.60 7.62
C VAL A 54 -7.66 -1.63 7.01
N GLY A 55 -8.96 -1.29 6.94
CA GLY A 55 -9.99 -2.11 6.29
C GLY A 55 -9.99 -1.97 4.77
N ASP A 56 -11.13 -2.26 4.16
CA ASP A 56 -11.31 -2.32 2.71
C ASP A 56 -10.95 -0.99 2.03
N ILE A 57 -10.20 -1.08 0.92
CA ILE A 57 -9.79 0.10 0.13
C ILE A 57 -10.52 0.14 -1.22
N HIS A 58 -10.77 -1.02 -1.83
CA HIS A 58 -11.51 -1.15 -3.08
C HIS A 58 -11.13 -0.11 -4.15
N GLY A 59 -9.83 -0.01 -4.46
CA GLY A 59 -9.33 0.88 -5.50
C GLY A 59 -9.60 2.38 -5.31
N GLN A 60 -9.94 2.82 -4.10
CA GLN A 60 -10.15 4.24 -3.77
C GLN A 60 -8.84 4.87 -3.28
N PHE A 61 -7.94 5.17 -4.22
CA PHE A 61 -6.66 5.80 -3.90
C PHE A 61 -6.80 7.27 -3.47
N THR A 62 -7.86 7.96 -3.94
CA THR A 62 -8.19 9.36 -3.58
C THR A 62 -8.58 9.57 -2.12
N PHE A 63 -9.08 8.55 -1.43
CA PHE A 63 -9.40 8.62 0.00
C PHE A 63 -8.13 8.53 0.89
N SER A 64 -6.98 8.24 0.29
CA SER A 64 -5.69 7.96 0.93
C SER A 64 -4.86 9.21 1.24
N GLY A 65 -5.39 10.40 0.97
CA GLY A 65 -4.66 11.66 0.97
C GLY A 65 -4.60 12.47 2.27
N SER A 66 -5.01 11.99 3.45
CA SER A 66 -4.89 12.86 4.66
C SER A 66 -4.76 12.22 6.05
N SER A 67 -5.12 10.96 6.29
CA SER A 67 -5.10 10.43 7.68
C SER A 67 -4.54 9.02 7.86
N ILE A 68 -4.79 8.10 6.92
CA ILE A 68 -4.32 6.71 7.07
C ILE A 68 -2.80 6.64 6.90
N PHE A 69 -2.25 7.41 5.95
CA PHE A 69 -0.83 7.32 5.58
C PHE A 69 0.02 8.49 6.04
N PHE A 70 -0.56 9.52 6.66
CA PHE A 70 0.17 10.71 7.12
C PHE A 70 -0.20 11.00 8.57
N ASN A 71 0.82 11.20 9.43
CA ASN A 71 0.63 11.65 10.81
C ASN A 71 0.48 13.18 10.88
N ASP A 72 0.26 13.73 12.09
CA ASP A 72 0.07 15.15 12.46
C ASP A 72 1.20 16.15 12.07
N GLY A 73 2.07 15.80 11.12
CA GLY A 73 3.10 16.69 10.59
C GLY A 73 3.42 16.45 9.11
N ASN A 74 2.44 15.97 8.32
CA ASN A 74 2.62 15.63 6.89
C ASN A 74 3.74 14.61 6.61
N ARG A 75 4.16 13.86 7.64
CA ARG A 75 5.12 12.76 7.48
C ARG A 75 4.36 11.47 7.25
N PRO A 76 4.79 10.62 6.31
CA PRO A 76 4.08 9.39 6.07
C PRO A 76 4.11 8.45 7.30
N GLY A 77 2.94 8.12 7.86
CA GLY A 77 2.76 7.31 9.06
C GLY A 77 3.42 5.94 8.96
N TYR A 78 3.45 5.33 7.76
CA TYR A 78 4.15 4.08 7.49
C TYR A 78 5.67 4.10 7.77
N LEU A 79 6.26 5.28 7.95
CA LEU A 79 7.67 5.43 8.36
C LEU A 79 7.86 5.27 9.87
N THR A 80 6.80 5.41 10.67
CA THR A 80 6.89 5.49 12.14
C THR A 80 5.97 4.48 12.85
N GLN A 81 5.00 3.91 12.14
CA GLN A 81 3.99 3.00 12.70
C GLN A 81 3.91 1.70 11.90
N ARG A 82 3.37 0.66 12.54
CA ARG A 82 3.05 -0.60 11.89
C ARG A 82 1.63 -0.56 11.34
N TYR A 83 1.44 -1.14 10.15
CA TYR A 83 0.15 -1.20 9.49
C TYR A 83 -0.25 -2.64 9.21
N VAL A 84 -1.50 -2.96 9.54
CA VAL A 84 -2.13 -4.23 9.20
C VAL A 84 -3.28 -3.94 8.24
N PHE A 85 -3.13 -4.36 7.00
CA PHE A 85 -4.17 -4.26 5.97
C PHE A 85 -5.00 -5.54 5.97
N LEU A 86 -6.32 -5.40 6.02
CA LEU A 86 -7.24 -6.54 6.18
C LEU A 86 -7.61 -7.22 4.85
N GLY A 87 -7.32 -6.61 3.70
CA GLY A 87 -7.63 -7.18 2.39
C GLY A 87 -8.38 -6.21 1.49
N ASP A 88 -9.06 -6.74 0.47
CA ASP A 88 -9.98 -6.02 -0.42
C ASP A 88 -9.40 -4.70 -0.95
N TYR A 89 -8.22 -4.83 -1.53
CA TYR A 89 -7.42 -3.73 -2.10
C TYR A 89 -7.98 -3.23 -3.43
N VAL A 90 -8.54 -4.14 -4.23
CA VAL A 90 -8.94 -3.94 -5.62
C VAL A 90 -10.47 -4.01 -5.78
N ASP A 91 -10.95 -3.92 -7.01
CA ASP A 91 -12.35 -3.79 -7.41
C ASP A 91 -13.02 -2.46 -7.03
N ARG A 92 -14.18 -2.19 -7.65
CA ARG A 92 -15.12 -1.07 -7.44
C ARG A 92 -14.57 0.34 -7.71
N GLY A 93 -13.42 0.69 -7.16
CA GLY A 93 -12.75 1.97 -7.36
C GLY A 93 -12.00 2.07 -8.67
N ARG A 94 -11.69 3.32 -9.07
CA ARG A 94 -11.03 3.62 -10.35
C ARG A 94 -9.51 3.44 -10.33
N GLN A 95 -8.91 3.34 -9.15
CA GLN A 95 -7.46 3.37 -8.94
C GLN A 95 -6.95 2.08 -8.27
N SER A 96 -7.55 0.93 -8.62
CA SER A 96 -7.17 -0.38 -8.06
C SER A 96 -5.70 -0.73 -8.30
N LEU A 97 -5.16 -0.35 -9.47
CA LEU A 97 -3.77 -0.63 -9.81
C LEU A 97 -2.81 0.21 -8.96
N GLU A 98 -3.13 1.48 -8.74
CA GLU A 98 -2.38 2.38 -7.88
C GLU A 98 -2.36 1.88 -6.43
N VAL A 99 -3.52 1.47 -5.90
CA VAL A 99 -3.64 0.92 -4.54
C VAL A 99 -2.77 -0.31 -4.38
N ILE A 100 -2.94 -1.33 -5.25
CA ILE A 100 -2.23 -2.59 -5.08
C ILE A 100 -0.72 -2.41 -5.26
N VAL A 101 -0.29 -1.61 -6.23
CA VAL A 101 1.13 -1.32 -6.43
C VAL A 101 1.71 -0.56 -5.24
N PHE A 102 0.99 0.43 -4.70
CA PHE A 102 1.45 1.18 -3.54
C PHE A 102 1.66 0.28 -2.31
N VAL A 103 0.64 -0.52 -1.98
CA VAL A 103 0.66 -1.42 -0.82
C VAL A 103 1.76 -2.49 -0.97
N PHE A 104 1.96 -3.03 -2.17
CA PHE A 104 3.07 -3.95 -2.44
C PHE A 104 4.44 -3.28 -2.29
N VAL A 105 4.61 -2.07 -2.79
CA VAL A 105 5.88 -1.34 -2.64
C VAL A 105 6.16 -1.05 -1.16
N LEU A 106 5.14 -0.70 -0.37
CA LEU A 106 5.27 -0.56 1.08
C LEU A 106 5.71 -1.87 1.75
N LYS A 107 5.07 -3.00 1.42
CA LYS A 107 5.45 -4.30 1.97
C LYS A 107 6.87 -4.72 1.57
N ILE A 108 7.28 -4.47 0.33
CA ILE A 108 8.65 -4.76 -0.14
C ILE A 108 9.68 -3.94 0.66
N LYS A 109 9.40 -2.64 0.88
CA LYS A 109 10.36 -1.73 1.53
C LYS A 109 10.38 -1.86 3.04
N PHE A 110 9.24 -2.16 3.66
CA PHE A 110 9.05 -2.21 5.10
C PHE A 110 8.43 -3.55 5.55
N PRO A 111 9.05 -4.69 5.23
CA PRO A 111 8.43 -6.02 5.41
C PRO A 111 8.12 -6.36 6.89
N LYS A 112 8.82 -5.72 7.83
CA LYS A 112 8.64 -5.90 9.28
C LYS A 112 7.56 -5.00 9.91
N SER A 113 7.12 -3.97 9.18
CA SER A 113 6.16 -2.97 9.69
C SER A 113 4.85 -2.97 8.91
N ILE A 114 4.84 -3.54 7.71
CA ILE A 114 3.67 -3.62 6.84
C ILE A 114 3.23 -5.07 6.74
N PHE A 115 1.97 -5.32 7.10
CA PHE A 115 1.36 -6.64 7.11
C PHE A 115 0.15 -6.62 6.18
N LEU A 116 0.13 -7.54 5.21
CA LEU A 116 -0.92 -7.63 4.21
C LEU A 116 -1.69 -8.93 4.42
N LEU A 117 -2.99 -8.82 4.66
CA LEU A 117 -3.89 -9.97 4.68
C LEU A 117 -4.61 -10.09 3.34
N ARG A 118 -5.14 -11.28 3.08
CA ARG A 118 -5.93 -11.57 1.88
C ARG A 118 -7.41 -11.32 2.20
N GLY A 119 -8.03 -10.47 1.40
CA GLY A 119 -9.49 -10.30 1.38
C GLY A 119 -10.16 -11.28 0.42
N ASN A 120 -11.45 -11.11 0.21
CA ASN A 120 -12.19 -11.96 -0.72
C ASN A 120 -11.96 -11.53 -2.19
N HIS A 121 -11.71 -10.24 -2.41
CA HIS A 121 -11.49 -9.63 -3.72
C HIS A 121 -10.03 -9.76 -4.18
#